data_AF-A0A926GE36-F1
#
_entry.id   AF-A0A926GE36-F1
#
_cell.length_a   1.000
_cell.length_b   1.000
_cell.length_c   1.000
_cell.angle_alpha   90.00
_cell.angle_beta   90.00
_cell.angle_gamma   90.00
#
_symmetry.space_group_name_H-M   'P 1'
#
loop_
_entity.id
_entity.type
_entity.pdbx_description
1 polymer ?
#
loop_
_entity_poly.entity_id
_entity_poly.type
_entity_poly.pdbx_seq_one_letter_code
_entity_poly.pdbx_strand_id
1 'polypeptide(L)'
;MPLPQRAFYTVQEAALRWDCTLGGLAGWAATGRLEIVTAIRPVIQGGHIHAGFVAVPVSDILDLFWPDDDTTGRVTLRRFRPVETEDWVLIENPADFVEVRLSRLMIAAEEMQRFETTNGLMRRIASGAPPRHDWEGVLAYLIRRVHVEGVPATQGEWIAIALDWFAQHSEDGEVPDESTIRRRLGPIWKSLQETV
;
A
#
# COMPACT_ATOMS: atom_id res chain seq x y z
N MET A 1 -11.75 27.28 -3.53
CA MET A 1 -10.27 27.16 -3.68
C MET A 1 -9.91 25.69 -3.51
N PRO A 2 -9.06 25.10 -4.36
CA PRO A 2 -8.56 23.75 -4.12
C PRO A 2 -7.75 23.75 -2.82
N LEU A 3 -7.89 22.68 -2.03
CA LEU A 3 -7.11 22.50 -0.81
C LEU A 3 -5.62 22.30 -1.16
N PRO A 4 -4.69 22.72 -0.29
CA PRO A 4 -3.27 22.44 -0.48
C PRO A 4 -3.01 20.93 -0.49
N GLN A 5 -1.89 20.53 -1.10
CA GLN A 5 -1.47 19.13 -1.12
C GLN A 5 -1.25 18.61 0.31
N ARG A 6 -1.48 17.30 0.47
CA ARG A 6 -1.31 16.61 1.75
C ARG A 6 0.14 16.69 2.22
N ALA A 7 0.37 17.04 3.49
CA ALA A 7 1.71 17.23 4.05
C ALA A 7 2.33 15.93 4.61
N PHE A 8 1.52 15.02 5.15
CA PHE A 8 1.97 13.78 5.79
C PHE A 8 1.04 12.62 5.48
N TYR A 9 1.62 11.43 5.36
CA TYR A 9 0.91 10.15 5.31
C TYR A 9 1.24 9.37 6.57
N THR A 10 0.26 8.70 7.18
CA THR A 10 0.59 7.73 8.23
C THR A 10 1.31 6.53 7.62
N VAL A 11 2.09 5.82 8.43
CA VAL A 11 2.75 4.59 7.96
C VAL A 11 1.74 3.53 7.49
N GLN A 12 0.51 3.51 8.04
CA GLN A 12 -0.55 2.63 7.57
C GLN A 12 -1.06 3.02 6.18
N GLU A 13 -1.26 4.32 5.93
CA GLU A 13 -1.68 4.79 4.62
C GLU A 13 -0.62 4.53 3.56
N ALA A 14 0.66 4.71 3.90
CA ALA A 14 1.76 4.42 3.01
C ALA A 14 1.87 2.92 2.68
N ALA A 15 1.75 2.06 3.69
CA ALA A 15 1.74 0.61 3.51
C ALA A 15 0.61 0.15 2.58
N LEU A 16 -0.61 0.67 2.79
CA LEU A 16 -1.76 0.40 1.90
C LEU A 16 -1.49 0.89 0.48
N ARG A 17 -0.97 2.11 0.33
CA ARG A 17 -0.70 2.74 -0.97
C ARG A 17 0.36 2.00 -1.78
N TRP A 18 1.35 1.42 -1.12
CA TRP A 18 2.43 0.67 -1.76
C TRP A 18 2.17 -0.84 -1.85
N ASP A 19 1.01 -1.30 -1.37
CA ASP A 19 0.64 -2.71 -1.29
C ASP A 19 1.75 -3.54 -0.60
N CYS A 20 2.19 -3.07 0.57
CA CYS A 20 3.22 -3.73 1.37
C CYS A 20 2.79 -3.91 2.83
N THR A 21 3.48 -4.79 3.54
CA THR A 21 3.25 -4.98 4.97
C THR A 21 3.91 -3.87 5.78
N LEU A 22 3.36 -3.57 6.97
CA LEU A 22 3.96 -2.64 7.91
C LEU A 22 5.39 -3.04 8.30
N GLY A 23 5.65 -4.34 8.49
CA GLY A 23 7.00 -4.84 8.72
C GLY A 23 7.95 -4.63 7.53
N GLY A 24 7.47 -4.78 6.29
CA GLY A 24 8.26 -4.47 5.09
C GLY A 24 8.67 -3.00 5.03
N LEU A 25 7.70 -2.10 5.28
CA LEU A 25 7.94 -0.66 5.38
C LEU A 25 8.94 -0.32 6.49
N ALA A 26 8.77 -0.91 7.67
CA ALA A 26 9.69 -0.75 8.79
C ALA A 26 11.12 -1.19 8.45
N GLY A 27 11.28 -2.28 7.70
CA GLY A 27 12.58 -2.74 7.23
C GLY A 27 13.29 -1.72 6.32
N TRP A 28 12.58 -1.05 5.43
CA TRP A 28 13.15 0.04 4.62
C TRP A 28 13.57 1.23 5.48
N ALA A 29 12.75 1.59 6.46
CA ALA A 29 13.06 2.71 7.33
C ALA A 29 14.24 2.40 8.29
N ALA A 30 14.29 1.19 8.85
CA ALA A 30 15.40 0.74 9.69
C ALA A 30 16.74 0.67 8.94
N THR A 31 16.71 0.52 7.62
CA THR A 31 17.90 0.55 6.76
C THR A 31 18.23 1.94 6.21
N GLY A 32 17.52 2.98 6.68
CA GLY A 32 17.75 4.38 6.29
C GLY A 32 17.25 4.74 4.89
N ARG A 33 16.47 3.86 4.24
CA ARG A 33 15.91 4.12 2.90
C ARG A 33 14.64 4.96 2.94
N LEU A 34 14.00 5.04 4.09
CA LEU A 34 12.74 5.75 4.29
C LEU A 34 12.78 6.44 5.66
N GLU A 35 12.48 7.73 5.68
CA GLU A 35 12.37 8.46 6.94
C GLU A 35 10.96 8.39 7.52
N ILE A 36 10.87 8.06 8.82
CA ILE A 36 9.64 8.10 9.59
C ILE A 36 9.76 9.18 10.66
N VAL A 37 8.73 10.01 10.77
CA VAL A 37 8.64 11.10 11.74
C VAL A 37 7.46 10.90 12.69
N THR A 38 7.55 11.52 13.86
CA THR A 38 6.46 11.66 14.83
C THR A 38 6.45 13.06 15.41
N ALA A 39 5.31 13.52 15.89
CA ALA A 39 5.22 14.78 16.64
C ALA A 39 5.54 14.54 18.13
N ILE A 40 6.36 15.40 18.71
CA ILE A 40 6.71 15.37 20.13
C ILE A 40 6.25 16.63 20.85
N ARG A 41 5.93 16.45 22.14
CA ARG A 41 5.82 17.58 23.08
C ARG A 41 7.22 18.11 23.40
N PRO A 42 7.34 19.35 23.92
CA PRO A 42 8.62 19.92 24.30
C PRO A 42 9.42 19.00 25.22
N VAL A 43 10.65 18.69 24.82
CA VAL A 43 11.66 17.96 25.62
C VAL A 43 12.87 18.88 25.79
N ILE A 44 13.32 19.05 27.03
CA ILE A 44 14.49 19.87 27.34
C ILE A 44 15.71 18.96 27.42
N GLN A 45 16.72 19.20 26.57
CA GLN A 45 18.00 18.48 26.60
C GLN A 45 19.15 19.47 26.41
N GLY A 46 20.18 19.39 27.25
CA GLY A 46 21.36 20.25 27.15
C GLY A 46 21.04 21.76 27.09
N GLY A 47 19.98 22.21 27.78
CA GLY A 47 19.53 23.62 27.77
C GLY A 47 18.71 24.05 26.54
N HIS A 48 18.45 23.14 25.60
CA HIS A 48 17.66 23.39 24.39
C HIS A 48 16.27 22.75 24.51
N ILE A 49 15.27 23.40 23.92
CA ILE A 49 13.90 22.88 23.83
C ILE A 49 13.73 22.27 22.44
N HIS A 50 13.42 20.97 22.39
CA HIS A 50 13.07 20.25 21.17
C HIS A 50 11.57 19.98 21.15
N ALA A 51 10.88 20.40 20.09
CA ALA A 51 9.44 20.21 19.93
C ALA A 51 9.07 20.12 18.45
N GLY A 52 7.87 19.61 18.14
CA GLY A 52 7.39 19.50 16.75
C GLY A 52 7.68 18.12 16.16
N PHE A 53 7.93 18.05 14.86
CA PHE A 53 8.23 16.79 14.19
C PHE A 53 9.69 16.41 14.37
N VAL A 54 9.92 15.14 14.66
CA VAL A 54 11.27 14.56 14.77
C VAL A 54 11.29 13.23 14.05
N ALA A 55 12.41 12.91 13.41
CA ALA A 55 12.67 11.60 12.88
C ALA A 55 12.92 10.60 14.03
N VAL A 56 12.38 9.39 13.86
CA VAL A 56 12.46 8.33 14.86
C VAL A 56 13.40 7.22 14.38
N PRO A 57 14.23 6.65 15.27
CA PRO A 57 15.03 5.48 14.92
C PRO A 57 14.12 4.25 14.89
N VAL A 58 13.80 3.75 13.70
CA VAL A 58 12.84 2.64 13.56
C VAL A 58 13.32 1.36 14.27
N SER A 59 14.64 1.17 14.38
CA SER A 59 15.25 0.11 15.18
C SER A 59 14.79 0.07 16.64
N ASP A 60 14.44 1.23 17.21
CA ASP A 60 14.07 1.36 18.62
C ASP A 60 12.56 1.16 18.83
N ILE A 61 11.79 0.98 17.76
CA ILE A 61 10.32 0.87 17.77
C ILE A 61 9.81 -0.30 16.90
N LEU A 62 10.66 -1.29 16.61
CA LEU A 62 10.28 -2.44 15.77
C LEU A 62 9.07 -3.20 16.32
N ASP A 63 8.91 -3.25 17.63
CA ASP A 63 7.78 -3.89 18.31
C ASP A 63 6.42 -3.29 17.92
N LEU A 64 6.39 -2.03 17.43
CA LEU A 64 5.16 -1.43 16.90
C LEU A 64 4.76 -1.97 15.52
N PHE A 65 5.73 -2.51 14.77
CA PHE A 65 5.54 -3.03 13.41
C PHE A 65 5.45 -4.56 13.38
N TRP A 66 6.06 -5.24 14.35
CA TRP A 66 5.93 -6.66 14.63
C TRP A 66 5.38 -6.87 16.04
N PRO A 67 4.09 -6.57 16.27
CA PRO A 67 3.49 -6.80 17.57
C PRO A 67 3.50 -8.30 17.89
N ASP A 68 4.11 -8.65 19.02
CA ASP A 68 3.85 -9.93 19.70
C ASP A 68 2.55 -9.81 20.53
N ASP A 69 2.01 -10.94 20.98
CA ASP A 69 0.73 -11.01 21.71
C ASP A 69 0.71 -10.14 22.98
N ASP A 70 1.88 -9.79 23.54
CA ASP A 70 2.03 -8.99 24.77
C ASP A 70 2.34 -7.50 24.52
N THR A 71 2.31 -7.04 23.27
CA THR A 71 2.67 -5.64 22.96
C THR A 71 1.54 -4.67 23.35
N THR A 72 1.86 -3.69 24.18
CA THR A 72 0.91 -2.65 24.64
C THR A 72 0.49 -1.64 23.54
N GLY A 73 1.00 -1.81 22.31
CA GLY A 73 0.82 -0.87 21.20
C GLY A 73 1.51 0.48 21.41
N ARG A 74 2.44 0.57 22.36
CA ARG A 74 3.19 1.78 22.71
C ARG A 74 4.65 1.44 22.95
N VAL A 75 5.54 2.33 22.49
CA VAL A 75 6.98 2.25 22.77
C VAL A 75 7.47 3.61 23.25
N THR A 76 8.44 3.60 24.15
CA THR A 76 9.09 4.79 24.68
C THR A 76 10.38 5.05 23.93
N LEU A 77 10.46 6.16 23.19
CA LEU A 77 11.69 6.58 22.54
C LEU A 77 12.67 7.20 23.55
N ARG A 78 13.94 6.83 23.41
CA ARG A 78 15.06 7.38 24.18
C ARG A 78 15.97 8.29 23.37
N ARG A 79 15.79 8.34 22.06
CA ARG A 79 16.46 9.29 21.17
C ARG A 79 15.55 9.64 20.01
N PHE A 80 15.79 10.80 19.44
CA PHE A 80 15.13 11.27 18.22
C PHE A 80 16.09 12.20 17.48
N ARG A 81 15.77 12.52 16.23
CA ARG A 81 16.53 13.49 15.44
C ARG A 81 15.58 14.63 15.02
N PRO A 82 15.80 15.88 15.45
CA PRO A 82 15.07 17.02 14.90
C PRO A 82 15.16 17.03 13.37
N VAL A 83 14.07 17.38 12.69
CA VAL A 83 14.02 17.31 11.21
C VAL A 83 15.00 18.31 10.58
N GLU A 84 15.34 19.38 11.30
CA GLU A 84 16.24 20.44 10.88
C GLU A 84 17.72 20.10 11.07
N THR A 85 18.04 18.99 11.73
CA THR A 85 19.42 18.63 12.10
C THR A 85 19.77 17.20 11.72
N GLU A 86 21.06 16.92 11.52
CA GLU A 86 21.55 15.55 11.31
C GLU A 86 21.84 14.82 12.63
N ASP A 87 21.98 15.56 13.73
CA ASP A 87 22.37 15.02 15.02
C ASP A 87 21.20 14.37 15.78
N TRP A 88 21.48 13.19 16.32
CA TRP A 88 20.57 12.50 17.22
C TRP A 88 20.66 13.09 18.63
N VAL A 89 19.51 13.45 19.18
CA VAL A 89 19.37 13.91 20.56
C VAL A 89 19.01 12.70 21.43
N LEU A 90 19.88 12.38 22.39
CA LEU A 90 19.61 11.38 23.42
C LEU A 90 18.82 12.02 24.57
N ILE A 91 17.78 11.33 25.04
CA ILE A 91 17.01 11.73 26.21
C ILE A 91 17.64 11.09 27.46
N GLU A 92 18.41 11.90 28.17
CA GLU A 92 19.19 11.44 29.34
C GLU A 92 18.29 11.10 30.53
N ASN A 93 17.37 12.01 30.87
CA ASN A 93 16.47 11.87 32.01
C ASN A 93 15.35 10.84 31.69
N PRO A 94 15.24 9.72 32.42
CA PRO A 94 14.19 8.73 32.18
C PRO A 94 12.76 9.25 32.40
N ALA A 95 12.60 10.33 33.17
CA ALA A 95 11.30 10.98 33.36
C ALA A 95 10.87 11.80 32.13
N ASP A 96 11.83 12.23 31.31
CA ASP A 96 11.56 12.82 30.01
C ASP A 96 11.49 11.69 28.99
N PHE A 97 10.35 11.55 28.32
CA PHE A 97 10.20 10.50 27.33
C PHE A 97 9.19 10.86 26.26
N VAL A 98 9.36 10.23 25.10
CA VAL A 98 8.43 10.35 23.98
C VAL A 98 7.71 9.02 23.83
N GLU A 99 6.43 8.98 24.20
CA GLU A 99 5.56 7.85 23.89
C GLU A 99 5.23 7.88 22.39
N VAL A 100 5.49 6.77 21.72
CA VAL A 100 5.19 6.58 20.30
C VAL A 100 4.20 5.45 20.11
N ARG A 101 3.33 5.64 19.12
CA ARG A 101 2.35 4.67 18.67
C ARG A 101 2.36 4.63 17.16
N LEU A 102 2.02 3.47 16.61
CA LEU A 102 1.94 3.27 15.17
C LEU A 102 1.05 4.33 14.47
N SER A 103 -0.09 4.70 15.08
CA SER A 103 -1.01 5.72 14.54
C SER A 103 -0.47 7.16 14.52
N ARG A 104 0.69 7.41 15.14
CA ARG A 104 1.37 8.72 15.12
C ARG A 104 2.63 8.73 14.29
N LEU A 105 3.02 7.59 13.73
CA LEU A 105 4.14 7.50 12.80
C LEU A 105 3.71 7.95 11.42
N MET A 106 4.49 8.86 10.85
CA MET A 106 4.18 9.51 9.58
C MET A 106 5.40 9.54 8.66
N ILE A 107 5.12 9.72 7.38
CA ILE A 107 6.09 9.97 6.32
C ILE A 107 5.72 11.33 5.71
N ALA A 108 6.70 12.22 5.60
CA ALA A 108 6.49 13.52 4.95
C ALA A 108 6.13 13.31 3.47
N ALA A 109 5.28 14.16 2.90
CA ALA A 109 4.86 14.00 1.51
C ALA A 109 6.03 14.07 0.51
N GLU A 110 7.04 14.90 0.78
CA GLU A 110 8.26 14.97 -0.02
C GLU A 110 9.06 13.66 0.06
N GLU A 111 9.14 13.07 1.25
CA GLU A 111 9.79 11.77 1.46
C GLU A 111 9.06 10.65 0.73
N MET A 112 7.73 10.67 0.80
CA MET A 112 6.86 9.74 0.09
C MET A 112 7.13 9.80 -1.42
N GLN A 113 7.14 11.00 -2.00
CA GLN A 113 7.41 11.22 -3.43
C GLN A 113 8.82 10.80 -3.83
N ARG A 114 9.82 11.14 -3.01
CA ARG A 114 11.22 10.74 -3.21
C ARG A 114 11.35 9.22 -3.24
N PHE A 115 10.75 8.53 -2.27
CA PHE A 115 10.79 7.07 -2.17
C PHE A 115 10.06 6.41 -3.35
N GLU A 116 8.88 6.92 -3.72
CA GLU A 116 8.11 6.41 -4.85
C GLU A 116 8.85 6.56 -6.18
N THR A 117 9.49 7.71 -6.40
CA THR A 117 10.25 7.99 -7.62
C THR A 117 11.49 7.09 -7.70
N THR A 118 12.25 6.99 -6.60
CA THR A 118 13.49 6.20 -6.54
C THR A 118 13.24 4.72 -6.81
N ASN A 119 12.13 4.18 -6.28
CA ASN A 119 11.81 2.76 -6.35
C ASN A 119 10.79 2.43 -7.45
N GLY A 120 10.35 3.41 -8.25
CA GLY A 120 9.38 3.21 -9.32
C GLY A 120 8.00 2.75 -8.83
N LEU A 121 7.61 3.09 -7.60
CA LEU A 121 6.36 2.59 -6.98
C LEU A 121 5.12 3.27 -7.55
N MET A 122 5.22 4.52 -8.02
CA MET A 122 4.13 5.15 -8.80
C MET A 122 3.80 4.36 -10.08
N ARG A 123 4.76 3.58 -10.60
CA ARG A 123 4.61 2.83 -11.85
C ARG A 123 3.72 1.59 -11.71
N ARG A 124 3.39 1.17 -10.47
CA ARG A 124 2.39 0.13 -10.19
C ARG A 124 0.95 0.62 -10.24
N ILE A 125 0.72 1.94 -10.17
CA ILE A 125 -0.60 2.54 -10.42
C ILE A 125 -0.57 3.08 -11.87
N ALA A 126 -0.77 2.15 -12.81
CA ALA A 126 -0.87 2.36 -14.27
C ALA A 126 0.36 2.94 -15.00
N SER A 127 1.24 2.05 -15.49
CA SER A 127 1.96 2.32 -16.75
C SER A 127 2.20 1.05 -17.58
N GLY A 128 1.14 0.27 -17.78
CA GLY A 128 0.95 -0.45 -19.04
C GLY A 128 0.07 0.41 -19.93
N ALA A 129 0.22 0.35 -21.25
CA ALA A 129 -0.90 0.73 -22.11
C ALA A 129 -2.16 0.04 -21.57
N PRO A 130 -3.33 0.71 -21.51
CA PRO A 130 -4.56 0.04 -21.11
C PRO A 130 -4.63 -1.27 -21.90
N PRO A 131 -4.85 -2.41 -21.22
CA PRO A 131 -4.92 -3.68 -21.92
C PRO A 131 -5.93 -3.51 -23.05
N ARG A 132 -5.54 -3.89 -24.27
CA ARG A 132 -6.32 -3.69 -25.51
C ARG A 132 -7.79 -4.10 -25.38
N HIS A 133 -8.10 -4.99 -24.43
CA HIS A 133 -9.46 -5.38 -24.07
C HIS A 133 -9.60 -5.41 -22.53
N ASP A 134 -10.78 -5.03 -22.04
CA ASP A 134 -11.13 -5.06 -20.60
C ASP A 134 -11.36 -6.49 -20.10
N TRP A 135 -10.24 -7.18 -19.83
CA TRP A 135 -10.28 -8.55 -19.32
C TRP A 135 -10.75 -8.65 -17.87
N GLU A 136 -10.59 -7.59 -17.07
CA GLU A 136 -11.05 -7.59 -15.69
C GLU A 136 -12.56 -7.44 -15.62
N GLY A 137 -13.13 -6.54 -16.43
CA GLY A 137 -14.57 -6.36 -16.57
C GLY A 137 -15.29 -7.63 -17.02
N VAL A 138 -14.78 -8.31 -18.06
CA VAL A 138 -15.41 -9.55 -18.54
C VAL A 138 -15.34 -10.66 -17.48
N LEU A 139 -14.24 -10.78 -16.73
CA LEU A 139 -14.12 -11.79 -15.67
C LEU A 139 -15.08 -11.50 -14.52
N ALA A 140 -15.21 -10.23 -14.10
CA ALA A 140 -16.17 -9.83 -13.07
C ALA A 140 -17.61 -10.13 -13.49
N TYR A 141 -17.96 -9.83 -14.74
CA TYR A 141 -19.27 -10.16 -15.33
C TYR A 141 -19.53 -11.67 -15.33
N LEU A 142 -18.57 -12.46 -15.80
CA LEU A 142 -18.68 -13.91 -15.87
C LEU A 142 -18.82 -14.55 -14.49
N ILE A 143 -18.08 -14.09 -13.48
CA ILE A 143 -18.20 -14.56 -12.09
C ILE A 143 -19.60 -14.28 -11.55
N ARG A 144 -20.09 -13.04 -11.70
CA ARG A 144 -21.44 -12.66 -11.27
C ARG A 144 -22.49 -13.52 -11.96
N ARG A 145 -22.35 -13.72 -13.27
CA ARG A 145 -23.27 -14.54 -14.06
C ARG A 145 -23.28 -15.99 -13.57
N VAL A 146 -22.12 -16.61 -13.37
CA VAL A 146 -22.04 -17.98 -12.83
C VAL A 146 -22.67 -18.09 -11.46
N HIS A 147 -22.50 -17.07 -10.62
CA HIS A 147 -23.11 -17.03 -9.29
C HIS A 147 -24.64 -16.94 -9.34
N VAL A 148 -25.21 -16.18 -10.29
CA VAL A 148 -26.66 -15.91 -10.38
C VAL A 148 -27.40 -16.92 -11.25
N GLU A 149 -26.84 -17.28 -12.40
CA GLU A 149 -27.45 -18.10 -13.46
C GLU A 149 -26.86 -19.52 -13.52
N GLY A 150 -25.77 -19.77 -12.78
CA GLY A 150 -25.03 -21.03 -12.85
C GLY A 150 -23.99 -21.07 -13.98
N VAL A 151 -23.18 -22.13 -13.96
CA VAL A 151 -22.20 -22.41 -15.01
C VAL A 151 -22.95 -22.73 -16.32
N PRO A 152 -22.58 -22.13 -17.46
CA PRO A 152 -23.17 -22.49 -18.76
C PRO A 152 -23.06 -23.98 -19.07
N ALA A 153 -23.85 -24.47 -20.02
CA ALA A 153 -23.87 -25.90 -20.35
C ALA A 153 -22.64 -26.32 -21.15
N THR A 154 -22.06 -25.40 -21.93
CA THR A 154 -20.93 -25.71 -22.82
C THR A 154 -19.83 -24.65 -22.78
N GLN A 155 -18.60 -25.07 -23.11
CA GLN A 155 -17.48 -24.14 -23.28
C GLN A 155 -17.75 -23.13 -24.41
N GLY A 156 -18.52 -23.53 -25.44
CA GLY A 156 -18.91 -22.65 -26.54
C GLY A 156 -19.81 -21.52 -26.07
N GLU A 157 -20.81 -21.81 -25.24
CA GLU A 157 -21.66 -20.79 -24.61
C GLU A 157 -20.85 -19.85 -23.71
N TRP A 158 -19.94 -20.39 -22.91
CA TRP A 158 -19.04 -19.59 -22.06
C TRP A 158 -18.20 -18.59 -22.86
N ILE A 159 -17.68 -19.01 -24.01
CA ILE A 159 -16.92 -18.14 -24.91
C ILE A 159 -17.83 -17.12 -25.61
N ALA A 160 -19.03 -17.53 -26.04
CA ALA A 160 -20.00 -16.66 -26.69
C ALA A 160 -20.48 -15.53 -25.77
N ILE A 161 -20.70 -15.83 -24.48
CA ILE A 161 -21.07 -14.85 -23.46
C ILE A 161 -19.96 -13.78 -23.31
N ALA A 162 -18.70 -14.20 -23.29
CA ALA A 162 -17.58 -13.27 -23.20
C ALA A 162 -17.45 -12.39 -24.46
N LEU A 163 -17.66 -12.98 -25.65
CA LEU A 163 -17.68 -12.26 -26.92
C LEU A 163 -18.78 -11.19 -26.97
N ASP A 164 -20.00 -11.56 -26.57
CA ASP A 164 -21.15 -10.65 -26.52
C ASP A 164 -20.91 -9.50 -25.54
N TRP A 165 -20.34 -9.81 -24.36
CA TRP A 165 -19.97 -8.78 -23.40
C TRP A 165 -18.95 -7.79 -23.98
N PHE A 166 -17.89 -8.28 -24.64
CA PHE A 166 -16.90 -7.41 -25.29
C PHE A 166 -17.51 -6.57 -26.42
N ALA A 167 -18.43 -7.14 -27.21
CA ALA A 167 -19.13 -6.40 -28.26
C ALA A 167 -19.98 -5.25 -27.70
N GLN A 168 -20.52 -5.39 -26.49
CA GLN A 168 -21.34 -4.38 -25.83
C GLN A 168 -20.52 -3.33 -25.06
N HIS A 169 -19.30 -3.66 -24.62
CA HIS A 169 -18.49 -2.83 -23.71
C HIS A 169 -17.17 -2.32 -24.32
N SER A 170 -16.86 -2.64 -25.57
CA SER A 170 -15.67 -2.12 -26.26
C SER A 170 -15.92 -0.72 -26.84
N GLU A 171 -15.21 0.29 -26.33
CA GLU A 171 -15.32 1.69 -26.81
C GLU A 171 -14.87 1.86 -28.27
N ASP A 172 -13.90 1.05 -28.72
CA ASP A 172 -13.31 1.12 -30.06
C ASP A 172 -13.86 0.05 -31.03
N GLY A 173 -14.83 -0.77 -30.60
CA GLY A 173 -15.34 -1.91 -31.38
C GLY A 173 -14.34 -3.06 -31.56
N GLU A 174 -13.19 -2.97 -30.91
CA GLU A 174 -12.11 -3.95 -30.89
C GLU A 174 -12.48 -5.10 -29.94
N VAL A 175 -12.92 -6.22 -30.52
CA VAL A 175 -13.28 -7.45 -29.80
C VAL A 175 -12.16 -8.49 -30.00
N PRO A 176 -11.68 -9.16 -28.94
CA PRO A 176 -10.69 -10.21 -29.10
C PRO A 176 -11.26 -11.38 -29.91
N ASP A 177 -10.41 -12.00 -30.73
CA ASP A 177 -10.80 -13.18 -31.50
C ASP A 177 -11.13 -14.37 -30.60
N GLU A 178 -11.99 -15.26 -31.11
CA GLU A 178 -12.47 -16.42 -30.35
C GLU A 178 -11.32 -17.30 -29.84
N SER A 179 -10.23 -17.44 -30.61
CA SER A 179 -9.01 -18.16 -30.19
C SER A 179 -8.38 -17.55 -28.94
N THR A 180 -8.29 -16.22 -28.85
CA THR A 180 -7.71 -15.53 -27.69
C THR A 180 -8.59 -15.69 -26.46
N ILE A 181 -9.90 -15.53 -26.61
CA ILE A 181 -10.87 -15.75 -25.51
C ILE A 181 -10.81 -17.20 -25.05
N ARG A 182 -10.84 -18.17 -25.96
CA ARG A 182 -10.77 -19.60 -25.65
C ARG A 182 -9.49 -19.95 -24.90
N ARG A 183 -8.34 -19.42 -25.34
CA ARG A 183 -7.04 -19.66 -24.66
C ARG A 183 -7.05 -19.14 -23.23
N ARG A 184 -7.66 -17.98 -22.99
CA ARG A 184 -7.64 -17.31 -21.69
C ARG A 184 -8.70 -17.84 -20.71
N LEU A 185 -9.88 -18.15 -21.23
CA LEU A 185 -11.01 -18.67 -20.43
C LEU A 185 -11.03 -20.19 -20.30
N GLY A 186 -10.28 -20.91 -21.15
CA GLY A 186 -10.20 -22.37 -21.12
C GLY A 186 -9.76 -22.97 -19.78
N PRO A 187 -8.72 -22.44 -19.10
CA PRO A 187 -8.33 -22.91 -17.76
C PRO A 187 -9.43 -22.73 -16.72
N ILE A 188 -10.13 -21.60 -16.75
CA ILE A 188 -11.24 -21.30 -15.83
C ILE A 188 -12.40 -22.27 -16.09
N TRP A 189 -12.74 -22.50 -17.36
CA TRP A 189 -13.76 -23.46 -17.73
C TRP A 189 -13.47 -24.87 -17.22
N LYS A 190 -12.21 -25.34 -17.36
CA LYS A 190 -11.81 -26.65 -16.80
C LYS A 190 -11.99 -26.69 -15.29
N SER A 191 -11.56 -25.65 -14.58
CA SER A 191 -11.71 -25.56 -13.12
C SER A 191 -13.18 -25.52 -12.67
N LEU A 192 -14.08 -24.92 -13.45
CA LEU A 192 -15.52 -24.92 -13.15
C LEU A 192 -16.19 -26.29 -13.39
N GLN A 193 -15.58 -27.16 -14.20
CA GLN A 193 -16.06 -28.52 -14.46
C GLN A 193 -15.44 -29.56 -13.53
N GLU A 194 -14.34 -29.23 -12.87
CA GLU A 194 -13.75 -30.03 -11.79
C GLU A 194 -14.73 -30.02 -10.61
N THR A 195 -15.60 -31.02 -10.57
CA THR A 195 -16.54 -31.23 -9.47
C THR A 195 -15.77 -31.76 -8.28
N VAL A 196 -16.02 -31.22 -7.09
CA VAL A 196 -15.61 -31.80 -5.80
C VAL A 196 -16.29 -33.15 -5.59
#